data_AF-A0A815BW15-F1
#
_entry.id   AF-A0A815BW15-F1
#
_cell.length_a   1.000
_cell.length_b   1.000
_cell.length_c   1.000
_cell.angle_alpha   90.00
_cell.angle_beta   90.00
_cell.angle_gamma   90.00
#
_symmetry.space_group_name_H-M   'P 1'
#
loop_
_entity.id
_entity.type
_entity.pdbx_description
1 polymer ?
#
loop_
_entity_poly.entity_id
_entity_poly.type
_entity_poly.pdbx_seq_one_letter_code
_entity_poly.pdbx_strand_id
1 'polypeptide(L)'
;MKNGKGQSVLHVAVIHSFPYIWIRLLLMRRADPCTRDQDGYIPAHYAAEKDDLEMLKALTTRFHSNIKNLSTIQQNEICINCHKALAITDIFGRNVFMQACYKGAYKCVKYLQEQRSIENVDRTDIHGDTPLHYVVAQNNKSLAEFLLIECAADANGGDEKRPSPLDVALFNQNSELEELLKSRCGKSRCFIKRIIKKRKISDDELLESSMERLSIEPIKRSVFKTS
;
A
#
# COMPACT_ATOMS: atom_id res chain seq x y z
N MET A 1 14.25 21.05 -9.96
CA MET A 1 15.59 20.43 -9.84
C MET A 1 15.43 19.08 -9.16
N LYS A 2 16.15 18.05 -9.64
CA LYS A 2 16.18 16.70 -9.06
C LYS A 2 17.62 16.36 -8.68
N ASN A 3 17.81 15.55 -7.65
CA ASN A 3 19.14 15.02 -7.30
C ASN A 3 19.50 13.80 -8.19
N GLY A 4 20.66 13.19 -7.93
CA GLY A 4 21.14 12.01 -8.67
C GLY A 4 20.26 10.76 -8.54
N LYS A 5 19.32 10.72 -7.61
CA LYS A 5 18.29 9.66 -7.45
C LYS A 5 16.96 10.02 -8.11
N GLY A 6 16.87 11.15 -8.81
CA GLY A 6 15.62 11.65 -9.38
C GLY A 6 14.68 12.31 -8.36
N GLN A 7 15.10 12.47 -7.10
CA GLN A 7 14.28 13.01 -6.03
C GLN A 7 14.15 14.54 -6.15
N SER A 8 12.92 15.04 -6.05
CA SER A 8 12.61 16.46 -5.95
C SER A 8 12.85 16.99 -4.52
N VAL A 9 12.80 18.32 -4.36
CA VAL A 9 12.89 18.96 -3.03
C VAL A 9 11.81 18.46 -2.05
N LEU A 10 10.62 18.11 -2.54
CA LEU A 10 9.55 17.55 -1.70
C LEU A 10 9.91 16.15 -1.20
N HIS A 11 10.57 15.32 -2.02
CA HIS A 11 11.04 14.01 -1.56
C HIS A 11 12.02 14.18 -0.41
N VAL A 12 13.04 15.03 -0.60
CA VAL A 12 14.07 15.26 0.41
C VAL A 12 13.44 15.77 1.70
N ALA A 13 12.48 16.70 1.62
CA ALA A 13 11.81 17.22 2.80
C ALA A 13 11.02 16.16 3.58
N VAL A 14 10.32 15.25 2.90
CA VAL A 14 9.57 14.15 3.53
C VAL A 14 10.52 13.05 4.03
N ILE A 15 11.54 12.70 3.26
CA ILE A 15 12.55 11.69 3.63
C ILE A 15 13.32 12.12 4.88
N HIS A 16 13.50 13.42 5.12
CA HIS A 16 14.13 13.90 6.34
C HIS A 16 13.14 14.36 7.42
N SER A 17 11.84 14.07 7.25
CA SER A 17 10.75 14.45 8.17
C SER A 17 10.85 15.90 8.62
N PHE A 18 11.09 16.81 7.68
CA PHE A 18 11.09 18.24 7.97
C PHE A 18 9.71 18.69 8.48
N PRO A 19 9.66 19.75 9.31
CA PRO A 19 8.39 20.26 9.82
C PRO A 19 7.35 20.49 8.71
N TYR A 20 6.08 20.16 8.96
CA TYR A 20 5.02 20.18 7.95
C TYR A 20 4.89 21.53 7.22
N ILE A 21 5.25 22.63 7.89
CA ILE A 21 5.24 23.98 7.32
C ILE A 21 6.17 24.11 6.11
N TRP A 22 7.27 23.37 6.07
CA TRP A 22 8.16 23.34 4.91
C TRP A 22 7.51 22.66 3.72
N ILE A 23 6.81 21.53 3.94
CA ILE A 23 6.04 20.87 2.88
C ILE A 23 4.99 21.83 2.32
N ARG A 24 4.26 22.51 3.20
CA ARG A 24 3.28 23.53 2.81
C ARG A 24 3.92 24.65 2.01
N LEU A 25 5.01 25.25 2.50
CA LEU A 25 5.70 26.33 1.81
C LEU A 25 6.19 25.90 0.43
N LEU A 26 6.73 24.70 0.30
CA LEU A 26 7.20 24.15 -0.99
C LEU A 26 6.04 23.98 -1.97
N LEU A 27 4.91 23.42 -1.53
CA LEU A 27 3.70 23.29 -2.35
C LEU A 27 3.16 24.67 -2.78
N MET A 28 3.16 25.66 -1.87
CA MET A 28 2.78 27.04 -2.19
C MET A 28 3.72 27.68 -3.22
N ARG A 29 4.98 27.27 -3.25
CA ARG A 29 5.98 27.67 -4.26
C ARG A 29 5.95 26.81 -5.53
N ARG A 30 4.83 26.11 -5.77
CA ARG A 30 4.57 25.24 -6.94
C ARG A 30 5.55 24.06 -7.06
N ALA A 31 6.08 23.58 -5.94
CA ALA A 31 6.76 22.29 -5.96
C ALA A 31 5.75 21.19 -6.31
N ASP A 32 6.09 20.35 -7.28
CA ASP A 32 5.19 19.34 -7.82
C ASP A 32 5.19 18.07 -6.94
N PRO A 33 4.05 17.71 -6.30
CA PRO A 33 3.92 16.49 -5.50
C PRO A 33 3.85 15.22 -6.36
N CYS A 34 3.60 15.34 -7.67
CA CYS A 34 3.48 14.21 -8.59
C CYS A 34 4.84 13.76 -9.16
N THR A 35 5.91 14.49 -8.86
CA THR A 35 7.23 14.16 -9.37
C THR A 35 7.65 12.77 -8.88
N ARG A 36 8.11 11.92 -9.80
CA ARG A 36 8.63 10.58 -9.52
C ARG A 36 10.15 10.57 -9.44
N ASP A 37 10.71 9.81 -8.51
CA ASP A 37 12.13 9.47 -8.45
C ASP A 37 12.46 8.25 -9.34
N GLN A 38 13.66 7.67 -9.21
CA GLN A 38 14.12 6.54 -10.03
C GLN A 38 13.32 5.25 -9.81
N ASP A 39 12.81 5.04 -8.59
CA ASP A 39 12.00 3.87 -8.22
C ASP A 39 10.51 4.12 -8.49
N GLY A 40 10.19 5.25 -9.12
CA GLY A 40 8.83 5.68 -9.40
C GLY A 40 8.11 6.24 -8.16
N TYR A 41 8.80 6.36 -7.03
CA TYR A 41 8.22 6.87 -5.78
C TYR A 41 7.95 8.36 -5.93
N ILE A 42 6.88 8.80 -5.28
CA ILE A 42 6.54 10.21 -5.08
C ILE A 42 6.73 10.54 -3.59
N PRO A 43 6.77 11.82 -3.18
CA PRO A 43 6.99 12.17 -1.77
C PRO A 43 6.01 11.48 -0.81
N ALA A 44 4.76 11.30 -1.22
CA ALA A 44 3.75 10.63 -0.39
C ALA A 44 4.03 9.13 -0.16
N HIS A 45 4.72 8.43 -1.07
CA HIS A 45 5.14 7.04 -0.85
C HIS A 45 6.09 6.94 0.36
N TYR A 46 7.02 7.88 0.48
CA TYR A 46 7.95 7.93 1.62
C TYR A 46 7.25 8.28 2.94
N ALA A 47 6.23 9.15 2.91
CA ALA A 47 5.43 9.43 4.10
C ALA A 47 4.66 8.17 4.56
N ALA A 48 4.05 7.46 3.61
CA ALA A 48 3.36 6.20 3.86
C ALA A 48 4.32 5.11 4.38
N GLU A 49 5.51 4.99 3.80
CA GLU A 49 6.50 3.99 4.21
C GLU A 49 6.96 4.16 5.67
N LYS A 50 7.00 5.40 6.16
CA LYS A 50 7.44 5.71 7.53
C LYS A 50 6.30 5.77 8.55
N ASP A 51 5.06 5.55 8.12
CA ASP A 51 3.85 5.84 8.91
C ASP A 51 3.82 7.30 9.44
N ASP A 52 4.39 8.22 8.66
CA ASP A 52 4.49 9.64 8.99
C ASP A 52 3.18 10.36 8.58
N LEU A 53 2.18 10.23 9.45
CA LEU A 53 0.86 10.80 9.26
C LEU A 53 0.89 12.33 9.08
N GLU A 54 1.80 13.02 9.76
CA GLU A 54 1.91 14.48 9.68
C GLU A 54 2.40 14.90 8.30
N MET A 55 3.40 14.22 7.73
CA MET A 55 3.84 14.47 6.36
C MET A 55 2.78 14.11 5.34
N LEU A 56 2.08 12.98 5.52
CA LEU A 56 1.02 12.58 4.61
C LEU A 56 -0.12 13.62 4.62
N LYS A 57 -0.58 14.05 5.80
CA LYS A 57 -1.57 15.14 5.94
C LYS A 57 -1.08 16.44 5.33
N ALA A 58 0.20 16.77 5.45
CA ALA A 58 0.78 17.97 4.87
C ALA A 58 0.77 17.96 3.34
N LEU A 59 0.78 16.77 2.74
CA LEU A 59 0.63 16.60 1.30
C LEU A 59 -0.85 16.62 0.89
N THR A 60 -1.76 16.01 1.67
CA THR A 60 -3.14 15.76 1.21
C THR A 60 -4.18 16.77 1.68
N THR A 61 -4.11 17.26 2.93
CA THR A 61 -5.18 18.10 3.48
C THR A 61 -5.20 19.49 2.83
N ARG A 62 -6.40 20.04 2.66
CA ARG A 62 -6.62 21.43 2.21
C ARG A 62 -5.94 22.44 3.14
N PHE A 63 -5.57 23.60 2.59
CA PHE A 63 -5.10 24.74 3.38
C PHE A 63 -6.32 25.36 4.10
N HIS A 64 -6.46 25.11 5.41
CA HIS A 64 -7.66 25.48 6.19
C HIS A 64 -7.65 26.92 6.72
N SER A 65 -6.66 27.73 6.39
CA SER A 65 -6.60 29.12 6.86
C SER A 65 -6.40 30.06 5.69
N ASN A 66 -6.96 31.26 5.87
CA ASN A 66 -6.83 32.44 5.03
C ASN A 66 -5.34 32.85 4.96
N ILE A 67 -4.52 32.05 4.27
CA ILE A 67 -3.14 32.38 3.97
C ILE A 67 -3.25 33.61 3.08
N LYS A 68 -2.96 34.77 3.66
CA LYS A 68 -3.20 36.11 3.09
C LYS A 68 -2.58 36.34 1.69
N ASN A 69 -1.82 35.37 1.17
CA ASN A 69 -1.00 35.47 -0.02
C ASN A 69 -1.35 34.44 -1.14
N LEU A 70 -2.35 33.57 -0.97
CA LEU A 70 -2.76 32.62 -2.02
C LEU A 70 -4.24 32.75 -2.34
N SER A 71 -4.56 32.85 -3.63
CA SER A 71 -5.95 32.84 -4.08
C SER A 71 -6.60 31.48 -3.83
N THR A 72 -7.92 31.45 -3.62
CA THR A 72 -8.70 30.21 -3.46
C THR A 72 -8.47 29.24 -4.62
N ILE A 73 -8.28 29.76 -5.83
CA ILE A 73 -7.99 28.97 -7.04
C ILE A 73 -6.66 28.23 -6.88
N GLN A 74 -5.60 28.91 -6.47
CA GLN A 74 -4.28 28.31 -6.28
C GLN A 74 -4.29 27.23 -5.18
N GLN A 75 -5.02 27.47 -4.09
CA GLN A 75 -5.17 26.48 -3.01
C GLN A 75 -5.90 25.22 -3.49
N ASN A 76 -6.93 25.39 -4.32
CA ASN A 76 -7.66 24.28 -4.92
C ASN A 76 -6.80 23.49 -5.92
N GLU A 77 -6.03 24.18 -6.77
CA GLU A 77 -5.10 23.53 -7.71
C GLU A 77 -4.07 22.66 -6.99
N ILE A 78 -3.45 23.17 -5.92
CA ILE A 78 -2.50 22.40 -5.11
C ILE A 78 -3.20 21.17 -4.52
N CYS A 79 -4.37 21.35 -3.92
CA CYS A 79 -5.14 20.26 -3.34
C CYS A 79 -5.44 19.17 -4.38
N ILE A 80 -5.94 19.55 -5.57
CA ILE A 80 -6.25 18.62 -6.65
C ILE A 80 -4.99 17.87 -7.10
N ASN A 81 -3.86 18.57 -7.27
CA ASN A 81 -2.60 17.93 -7.67
C ASN A 81 -2.10 16.95 -6.62
N CYS A 82 -2.19 17.29 -5.33
CA CYS A 82 -1.82 16.37 -4.26
C CYS A 82 -2.71 15.12 -4.20
N HIS A 83 -4.03 15.25 -4.42
CA HIS A 83 -4.92 14.09 -4.47
C HIS A 83 -4.64 13.21 -5.69
N LYS A 84 -4.40 13.81 -6.86
CA LYS A 84 -3.96 13.08 -8.06
C LYS A 84 -2.66 12.32 -7.82
N ALA A 85 -1.74 12.88 -7.04
CA ALA A 85 -0.47 12.25 -6.71
C ALA A 85 -0.67 10.89 -6.00
N LEU A 86 -1.70 10.73 -5.17
CA LEU A 86 -1.96 9.49 -4.43
C LEU A 86 -2.26 8.28 -5.33
N ALA A 87 -2.73 8.51 -6.55
CA ALA A 87 -3.00 7.46 -7.53
C ALA A 87 -1.76 7.03 -8.32
N ILE A 88 -0.66 7.80 -8.24
CA ILE A 88 0.59 7.47 -8.94
C ILE A 88 1.19 6.22 -8.29
N THR A 89 1.69 5.31 -9.13
CA THR A 89 2.32 4.07 -8.70
C THR A 89 3.85 4.12 -8.79
N ASP A 90 4.52 3.30 -7.99
CA ASP A 90 5.94 2.98 -8.15
C ASP A 90 6.20 2.05 -9.35
N ILE A 91 7.45 1.58 -9.49
CA ILE A 91 7.85 0.62 -10.54
C ILE A 91 7.19 -0.77 -10.38
N PHE A 92 6.71 -1.12 -9.19
CA PHE A 92 6.00 -2.37 -8.91
C PHE A 92 4.49 -2.21 -9.09
N GLY A 93 4.00 -1.02 -9.48
CA GLY A 93 2.56 -0.78 -9.65
C GLY A 93 1.83 -0.49 -8.34
N ARG A 94 2.53 -0.30 -7.22
CA ARG A 94 1.96 0.03 -5.91
C ARG A 94 1.76 1.53 -5.81
N ASN A 95 0.58 1.97 -5.41
CA ASN A 95 0.32 3.37 -5.07
C ASN A 95 0.61 3.65 -3.58
N VAL A 96 0.38 4.89 -3.14
CA VAL A 96 0.66 5.32 -1.76
C VAL A 96 -0.10 4.48 -0.72
N PHE A 97 -1.35 4.12 -1.00
CA PHE A 97 -2.16 3.28 -0.10
C PHE A 97 -1.59 1.87 0.02
N MET A 98 -1.24 1.26 -1.11
CA MET A 98 -0.66 -0.08 -1.15
C MET A 98 0.73 -0.11 -0.52
N GLN A 99 1.53 0.94 -0.69
CA GLN A 99 2.81 1.11 0.01
C GLN A 99 2.62 1.21 1.53
N ALA A 100 1.61 1.94 2.00
CA ALA A 100 1.27 2.01 3.42
C ALA A 100 0.91 0.62 3.98
N CYS A 101 0.14 -0.17 3.22
CA CYS A 101 -0.19 -1.55 3.58
C CYS A 101 1.05 -2.45 3.59
N TYR A 102 1.91 -2.33 2.58
CA TYR A 102 3.18 -3.07 2.46
C TYR A 102 4.13 -2.81 3.63
N LYS A 103 4.15 -1.59 4.17
CA LYS A 103 5.01 -1.21 5.31
C LYS A 103 4.28 -1.28 6.67
N GLY A 104 3.02 -1.73 6.69
CA GLY A 104 2.22 -1.83 7.92
C GLY A 104 1.86 -0.48 8.56
N ALA A 105 1.87 0.60 7.78
CA ALA A 105 1.65 1.97 8.22
C ALA A 105 0.18 2.26 8.53
N TYR A 106 -0.27 1.77 9.68
CA TYR A 106 -1.66 1.79 10.11
C TYR A 106 -2.26 3.21 10.17
N LYS A 107 -1.50 4.21 10.65
CA LYS A 107 -2.01 5.58 10.78
C LYS A 107 -2.27 6.17 9.41
N CYS A 108 -1.35 5.95 8.47
CA CYS A 108 -1.51 6.39 7.09
C CYS A 108 -2.68 5.68 6.39
N VAL A 109 -2.80 4.35 6.53
CA VAL A 109 -3.92 3.58 5.95
C VAL A 109 -5.27 4.09 6.46
N LYS A 110 -5.41 4.23 7.78
CA LYS A 110 -6.64 4.73 8.41
C LYS A 110 -7.01 6.12 7.89
N TYR A 111 -6.03 7.02 7.84
CA TYR A 111 -6.24 8.37 7.35
C TYR A 111 -6.66 8.42 5.87
N LEU A 112 -6.01 7.64 5.00
CA LEU A 112 -6.36 7.59 3.57
C LEU A 112 -7.80 7.10 3.34
N GLN A 113 -8.26 6.15 4.15
CA GLN A 113 -9.65 5.68 4.15
C GLN A 113 -10.62 6.78 4.61
N GLU A 114 -10.32 7.45 5.72
CA GLU A 114 -11.16 8.54 6.25
C GLU A 114 -11.32 9.70 5.26
N GLN A 115 -10.27 10.02 4.50
CA GLN A 115 -10.33 11.06 3.46
C GLN A 115 -11.02 10.61 2.18
N ARG A 116 -11.49 9.35 2.08
CA ARG A 116 -12.03 8.74 0.85
C ARG A 116 -11.10 8.94 -0.35
N SER A 117 -9.78 8.89 -0.10
CA SER A 117 -8.75 9.11 -1.11
C SER A 117 -8.31 7.82 -1.80
N ILE A 118 -8.91 6.68 -1.42
CA ILE A 118 -8.65 5.37 -2.00
C ILE A 118 -9.67 5.13 -3.11
N GLU A 119 -9.20 5.00 -4.34
CA GLU A 119 -10.04 4.72 -5.50
C GLU A 119 -10.43 3.24 -5.58
N ASN A 120 -9.47 2.35 -5.30
CA ASN A 120 -9.67 0.91 -5.33
C ASN A 120 -8.77 0.24 -4.26
N VAL A 121 -9.41 -0.36 -3.26
CA VAL A 121 -8.74 -1.08 -2.15
C VAL A 121 -8.15 -2.40 -2.61
N ASP A 122 -8.71 -3.03 -3.64
CA ASP A 122 -8.31 -4.33 -4.18
C ASP A 122 -7.43 -4.21 -5.43
N ARG A 123 -6.85 -3.02 -5.67
CA ARG A 123 -5.88 -2.83 -6.75
C ARG A 123 -4.74 -3.84 -6.60
N THR A 124 -4.29 -4.37 -7.74
CA THR A 124 -3.13 -5.25 -7.78
C THR A 124 -1.86 -4.52 -8.18
N ASP A 125 -0.73 -5.01 -7.68
CA ASP A 125 0.61 -4.69 -8.17
C ASP A 125 0.92 -5.45 -9.49
N ILE A 126 2.16 -5.39 -9.96
CA ILE A 126 2.61 -6.12 -11.15
C ILE A 126 2.62 -7.64 -10.98
N HIS A 127 2.60 -8.14 -9.75
CA HIS A 127 2.59 -9.58 -9.44
C HIS A 127 1.16 -10.13 -9.28
N GLY A 128 0.15 -9.25 -9.25
CA GLY A 128 -1.24 -9.63 -9.04
C GLY A 128 -1.66 -9.66 -7.57
N ASP A 129 -0.83 -9.17 -6.65
CA ASP A 129 -1.14 -9.15 -5.22
C ASP A 129 -1.93 -7.90 -4.86
N THR A 130 -2.83 -8.00 -3.89
CA THR A 130 -3.61 -6.86 -3.35
C THR A 130 -3.00 -6.35 -2.04
N PRO A 131 -3.38 -5.15 -1.56
CA PRO A 131 -3.00 -4.68 -0.23
C PRO A 131 -3.25 -5.70 0.89
N LEU A 132 -4.34 -6.46 0.82
CA LEU A 132 -4.63 -7.51 1.79
C LEU A 132 -3.58 -8.63 1.80
N HIS A 133 -3.01 -9.01 0.64
CA HIS A 133 -1.92 -10.00 0.59
C HIS A 133 -0.72 -9.52 1.39
N TYR A 134 -0.29 -8.27 1.22
CA TYR A 134 0.86 -7.74 1.95
C TYR A 134 0.64 -7.70 3.46
N VAL A 135 -0.56 -7.28 3.89
CA VAL A 135 -0.88 -7.18 5.31
C VAL A 135 -0.93 -8.56 5.97
N VAL A 136 -1.47 -9.55 5.26
CA VAL A 136 -1.48 -10.95 5.73
C VAL A 136 -0.08 -11.56 5.73
N ALA A 137 0.74 -11.28 4.71
CA ALA A 137 2.13 -11.75 4.64
C ALA A 137 2.97 -11.24 5.82
N GLN A 138 2.68 -10.02 6.30
CA GLN A 138 3.30 -9.43 7.50
C GLN A 138 2.73 -9.96 8.83
N ASN A 139 1.75 -10.86 8.82
CA ASN A 139 1.01 -11.33 10.00
C ASN A 139 0.33 -10.20 10.80
N ASN A 140 -0.04 -9.09 10.14
CA ASN A 140 -0.63 -7.93 10.81
C ASN A 140 -2.17 -8.06 10.86
N LYS A 141 -2.67 -8.76 11.88
CA LYS A 141 -4.10 -8.99 12.09
C LYS A 141 -4.91 -7.71 12.19
N SER A 142 -4.46 -6.73 12.97
CA SER A 142 -5.21 -5.49 13.20
C SER A 142 -5.42 -4.70 11.91
N LEU A 143 -4.40 -4.63 11.06
CA LEU A 143 -4.53 -3.96 9.76
C LEU A 143 -5.35 -4.82 8.77
N ALA A 144 -5.24 -6.15 8.82
CA ALA A 144 -6.05 -7.03 7.97
C ALA A 144 -7.54 -6.90 8.31
N GLU A 145 -7.86 -6.87 9.60
CA GLU A 145 -9.22 -6.64 10.10
C GLU A 145 -9.74 -5.27 9.65
N PHE A 146 -8.94 -4.22 9.78
CA PHE A 146 -9.29 -2.89 9.29
C PHE A 146 -9.58 -2.90 7.78
N LEU A 147 -8.74 -3.54 6.97
CA LEU A 147 -8.96 -3.62 5.52
C LEU A 147 -10.25 -4.38 5.17
N LEU A 148 -10.50 -5.52 5.81
CA LEU A 148 -11.67 -6.36 5.54
C LEU A 148 -12.99 -5.72 6.01
N ILE A 149 -12.97 -4.97 7.12
CA ILE A 149 -14.18 -4.42 7.75
C ILE A 149 -14.44 -2.99 7.30
N GLU A 150 -13.45 -2.10 7.44
CA GLU A 150 -13.63 -0.66 7.26
C GLU A 150 -13.35 -0.21 5.82
N CYS A 151 -12.41 -0.88 5.14
CA CYS A 151 -12.12 -0.63 3.73
C CYS A 151 -12.92 -1.54 2.78
N ALA A 152 -13.65 -2.52 3.30
CA ALA A 152 -14.41 -3.51 2.52
C ALA A 152 -13.56 -4.23 1.45
N ALA A 153 -12.30 -4.55 1.78
CA ALA A 153 -11.41 -5.31 0.90
C ALA A 153 -11.96 -6.72 0.62
N ASP A 154 -11.79 -7.20 -0.61
CA ASP A 154 -12.15 -8.57 -0.98
C ASP A 154 -11.16 -9.55 -0.36
N ALA A 155 -11.66 -10.43 0.52
CA ALA A 155 -10.90 -11.52 1.13
C ALA A 155 -10.30 -12.51 0.10
N ASN A 156 -10.80 -12.48 -1.14
CA ASN A 156 -10.34 -13.28 -2.27
C ASN A 156 -9.78 -12.42 -3.42
N GLY A 157 -9.45 -11.15 -3.19
CA GLY A 157 -8.93 -10.27 -4.25
C GLY A 157 -7.63 -10.79 -4.86
N GLY A 158 -7.18 -10.15 -5.94
CA GLY A 158 -5.90 -10.45 -6.60
C GLY A 158 -5.98 -11.48 -7.73
N ASP A 159 -4.84 -11.74 -8.38
CA ASP A 159 -4.75 -12.67 -9.50
C ASP A 159 -5.10 -14.10 -9.06
N GLU A 160 -5.99 -14.75 -9.80
CA GLU A 160 -6.44 -16.12 -9.55
C GLU A 160 -5.33 -17.17 -9.65
N LYS A 161 -4.22 -16.84 -10.35
CA LYS A 161 -3.04 -17.71 -10.47
C LYS A 161 -2.08 -17.56 -9.29
N ARG A 162 -2.25 -16.53 -8.47
CA ARG A 162 -1.47 -16.28 -7.24
C ARG A 162 -2.14 -16.98 -6.05
N PRO A 163 -1.37 -17.30 -4.99
CA PRO A 163 -1.94 -17.71 -3.71
C PRO A 163 -2.96 -16.68 -3.22
N SER A 164 -4.09 -17.12 -2.68
CA SER A 164 -5.03 -16.18 -2.07
C SER A 164 -4.50 -15.62 -0.74
N PRO A 165 -5.12 -14.56 -0.18
CA PRO A 165 -4.78 -14.10 1.16
C PRO A 165 -4.89 -15.21 2.21
N LEU A 166 -5.90 -16.10 2.10
CA LEU A 166 -6.03 -17.24 3.01
C LEU A 166 -4.86 -18.23 2.85
N ASP A 167 -4.40 -18.45 1.62
CA ASP A 167 -3.23 -19.31 1.38
C ASP A 167 -1.98 -18.73 2.07
N VAL A 168 -1.76 -17.42 1.99
CA VAL A 168 -0.65 -16.75 2.67
C VAL A 168 -0.74 -16.93 4.20
N ALA A 169 -1.94 -16.76 4.79
CA ALA A 169 -2.15 -16.96 6.23
C ALA A 169 -1.87 -18.41 6.67
N LEU A 170 -2.29 -19.40 5.87
CA LEU A 170 -2.04 -20.82 6.11
C LEU A 170 -0.55 -21.15 6.03
N PHE A 171 0.18 -20.60 5.05
CA PHE A 171 1.62 -20.78 4.94
C PHE A 171 2.36 -20.22 6.16
N ASN A 172 1.92 -19.06 6.65
CA ASN A 172 2.45 -18.40 7.84
C ASN A 172 2.04 -19.08 9.16
N GLN A 173 1.10 -20.04 9.13
CA GLN A 173 0.54 -20.72 10.32
C GLN A 173 -0.09 -19.75 11.33
N ASN A 174 -0.69 -18.67 10.83
CA ASN A 174 -1.36 -17.69 11.66
C ASN A 174 -2.85 -18.01 11.78
N SER A 175 -3.21 -18.80 12.81
CA SER A 175 -4.58 -19.24 13.04
C SER A 175 -5.56 -18.07 13.22
N GLU A 176 -5.13 -16.96 13.83
CA GLU A 176 -6.00 -15.80 14.00
C GLU A 176 -6.35 -15.12 12.67
N LEU A 177 -5.37 -15.00 11.75
CA LEU A 177 -5.62 -14.49 10.40
C LEU A 177 -6.41 -15.47 9.55
N GLU A 178 -6.16 -16.77 9.71
CA GLU A 178 -6.91 -17.84 9.06
C GLU A 178 -8.40 -17.76 9.44
N GLU A 179 -8.71 -17.67 10.74
CA GLU A 179 -10.07 -17.52 11.26
C GLU A 179 -10.71 -16.22 10.77
N LEU A 180 -9.99 -15.10 10.83
CA LEU A 180 -10.49 -13.81 10.35
C LEU A 180 -10.86 -13.87 8.86
N LEU A 181 -9.97 -14.39 8.01
CA LEU A 181 -10.21 -14.49 6.58
C LEU A 181 -11.36 -15.45 6.27
N LYS A 182 -11.43 -16.60 6.94
CA LYS A 182 -12.55 -17.55 6.80
C LYS A 182 -13.88 -16.93 7.21
N SER A 183 -13.91 -16.16 8.30
CA SER A 183 -15.10 -15.42 8.74
C SER A 183 -15.61 -14.40 7.71
N ARG A 184 -14.71 -13.95 6.82
CA ARG A 184 -14.98 -13.04 5.70
C ARG A 184 -15.02 -13.76 4.35
N CYS A 185 -15.37 -15.04 4.34
CA CYS A 185 -15.52 -15.86 3.12
C CYS A 185 -14.23 -16.00 2.28
N GLY A 186 -13.05 -15.84 2.88
CA GLY A 186 -11.77 -16.13 2.26
C GLY A 186 -11.65 -17.61 1.91
N LYS A 187 -11.17 -17.90 0.69
CA LYS A 187 -11.04 -19.23 0.13
C LYS A 187 -9.60 -19.51 -0.25
N SER A 188 -9.16 -20.72 0.06
CA SER A 188 -7.87 -21.23 -0.39
C SER A 188 -7.95 -21.58 -1.87
N ARG A 189 -6.93 -21.22 -2.65
CA ARG A 189 -6.83 -21.55 -4.08
C ARG A 189 -5.90 -22.73 -4.34
N CYS A 190 -5.00 -23.02 -3.42
CA CYS A 190 -3.94 -24.01 -3.62
C CYS A 190 -3.70 -24.91 -2.42
N PHE A 191 -3.16 -26.11 -2.69
CA PHE A 191 -2.59 -26.93 -1.64
C PHE A 191 -1.15 -26.49 -1.38
N ILE A 192 -0.89 -25.94 -0.20
CA ILE A 192 0.43 -25.42 0.15
C ILE A 192 1.30 -26.54 0.73
N LYS A 193 2.34 -26.95 0.00
CA LYS A 193 3.42 -27.80 0.53
C LYS A 193 4.57 -26.90 1.01
N ARG A 194 5.01 -27.09 2.26
CA ARG A 194 6.08 -26.28 2.87
C ARG A 194 7.44 -26.63 2.26
N ILE A 195 8.09 -25.68 1.57
CA ILE A 195 9.51 -25.80 1.18
C ILE A 195 10.35 -24.87 2.06
N ILE A 196 11.09 -25.43 3.02
CA ILE A 196 12.02 -24.65 3.85
C ILE A 196 13.40 -24.66 3.17
N LYS A 197 13.81 -23.52 2.60
CA LYS A 197 15.22 -23.24 2.32
C LYS A 197 15.68 -22.10 3.23
N LYS A 198 16.50 -22.40 4.23
CA LYS A 198 17.15 -21.39 5.08
C LYS A 198 18.17 -20.62 4.22
N ARG A 199 17.92 -19.33 3.99
CA ARG A 199 18.93 -18.35 3.57
C ARG A 199 18.76 -17.10 4.42
N LYS A 200 19.88 -16.47 4.81
CA LYS A 200 19.92 -15.12 5.37
C LYS A 200 19.58 -14.15 4.24
N ILE A 201 18.51 -13.39 4.40
CA ILE A 201 17.91 -12.50 3.39
C ILE A 201 17.67 -11.16 4.07
N SER A 202 17.96 -10.05 3.40
CA SER A 202 17.74 -8.68 3.88
C SER A 202 16.24 -8.30 3.91
N ASP A 203 15.86 -7.32 4.73
CA ASP A 203 14.46 -7.00 5.04
C ASP A 203 13.58 -6.70 3.81
N ASP A 204 14.14 -6.14 2.73
CA ASP A 204 13.39 -5.86 1.48
C ASP A 204 13.09 -7.11 0.63
N GLU A 205 13.85 -8.19 0.77
CA GLU A 205 13.66 -9.45 0.01
C GLU A 205 12.77 -10.47 0.75
N LEU A 206 12.38 -10.22 2.00
CA LEU A 206 11.66 -11.20 2.83
C LEU A 206 10.23 -11.45 2.35
N LEU A 207 9.51 -10.43 1.87
CA LEU A 207 8.11 -10.56 1.44
C LEU A 207 7.98 -11.07 0.01
N GLU A 208 8.81 -10.58 -0.92
CA GLU A 208 8.86 -11.03 -2.32
C GLU A 208 9.19 -12.53 -2.39
N SER A 209 10.18 -12.95 -1.60
CA SER A 209 10.52 -14.37 -1.49
C SER A 209 9.52 -15.18 -0.67
N SER A 210 8.63 -14.60 0.15
CA SER A 210 7.57 -15.38 0.82
C SER A 210 6.53 -15.87 -0.18
N MET A 211 6.20 -15.03 -1.17
CA MET A 211 5.19 -15.33 -2.18
C MET A 211 5.76 -16.12 -3.36
N GLU A 212 7.03 -15.91 -3.75
CA GLU A 212 7.72 -16.74 -4.74
C GLU A 212 8.13 -18.14 -4.22
N ARG A 213 8.25 -18.33 -2.89
CA ARG A 213 8.62 -19.62 -2.28
C ARG A 213 7.47 -20.62 -2.16
N LEU A 214 6.25 -20.25 -2.56
CA LEU A 214 5.11 -21.15 -2.56
C LEU A 214 5.22 -22.10 -3.76
N SER A 215 5.53 -23.37 -3.51
CA SER A 215 5.28 -24.44 -4.49
C SER A 215 3.79 -24.77 -4.46
N ILE A 216 3.05 -24.18 -5.39
CA ILE A 216 1.60 -24.18 -5.46
C ILE A 216 1.17 -25.31 -6.39
N GLU A 217 0.45 -26.30 -5.87
CA GLU A 217 -0.34 -27.21 -6.71
C GLU A 217 -1.80 -26.71 -6.71
N PRO A 218 -2.40 -26.44 -7.88
CA PRO A 218 -3.79 -25.98 -7.93
C PRO A 218 -4.73 -27.07 -7.40
N ILE A 219 -5.79 -26.65 -6.69
CA ILE A 219 -6.83 -27.59 -6.24
C ILE A 219 -7.53 -28.13 -7.50
N LYS A 220 -7.22 -29.38 -7.87
CA LYS A 220 -7.94 -30.07 -8.95
C LYS A 220 -9.38 -30.21 -8.51
N ARG A 221 -10.31 -29.50 -9.17
CA ARG A 221 -11.74 -29.78 -9.04
C ARG A 221 -11.94 -31.24 -9.45
N SER A 222 -12.25 -32.11 -8.48
CA SER A 222 -12.67 -33.46 -8.80
C SER A 222 -13.90 -33.34 -9.69
N VAL A 223 -13.78 -33.79 -10.93
CA VAL A 223 -14.92 -33.96 -11.83
C VAL A 223 -15.84 -34.95 -11.13
N PHE A 224 -16.88 -34.46 -10.45
CA PHE A 224 -18.04 -35.27 -10.12
C PHE A 224 -18.68 -35.62 -11.46
N LYS A 225 -18.21 -36.72 -12.06
CA LYS A 225 -18.98 -37.43 -13.07
C LYS A 225 -20.17 -38.01 -12.31
N THR A 226 -21.28 -37.28 -12.30
CA THR A 226 -22.58 -37.90 -12.14
C THR A 226 -22.85 -38.66 -13.43
N SER A 227 -22.76 -39.97 -13.37
CA SER A 227 -23.24 -40.92 -14.38
C SER A 227 -24.09 -41.94 -13.65
#